data_AF-A0A972Y4L4-F1
#
_entry.id   AF-A0A972Y4L4-F1
#
_cell.length_a   1.000
_cell.length_b   1.000
_cell.length_c   1.000
_cell.angle_alpha   90.00
_cell.angle_beta   90.00
_cell.angle_gamma   90.00
#
_symmetry.space_group_name_H-M   'P 1'
#
loop_
_entity.id
_entity.type
_entity.pdbx_description
1 polymer ?
#
loop_
_entity_poly.entity_id
_entity_poly.type
_entity_poly.pdbx_seq_one_letter_code
_entity_poly.pdbx_strand_id
1 'polypeptide(L)'
;MSNVIFQQFLSEISKQPIYVVETNTSYANYLPIDISSSNQELNAFDINNPELFWDYIKEKLDKFGSEVAYGGYLEVRDIYKRSGHFFESDPKKERNIHLGVDFWCKEQTPVS
;
A
#
# COMPACT_ATOMS: atom_id res chain seq x y z
N MET A 1 20.49 1.10 20.77
CA MET A 1 20.66 -0.22 20.14
C MET A 1 21.20 0.04 18.73
N SER A 2 22.26 -0.65 18.29
CA SER A 2 22.77 -0.41 16.92
C SER A 2 21.77 -0.94 15.88
N ASN A 3 21.71 -0.33 14.70
CA ASN A 3 20.83 -0.79 13.61
C ASN A 3 21.06 -2.27 13.27
N VAL A 4 22.30 -2.75 13.41
CA VAL A 4 22.67 -4.16 13.16
C VAL A 4 22.00 -5.11 14.16
N ILE A 5 22.04 -4.79 15.46
CA ILE A 5 21.44 -5.64 16.50
C ILE A 5 19.92 -5.75 16.31
N PHE A 6 19.26 -4.62 15.95
CA PHE A 6 17.82 -4.62 15.74
C PHE A 6 17.40 -5.40 14.49
N GLN A 7 18.10 -5.22 13.36
CA GLN A 7 17.83 -6.01 12.14
C GLN A 7 18.03 -7.51 12.37
N GLN A 8 19.06 -7.87 13.12
CA GLN A 8 19.33 -9.26 13.46
C GLN A 8 18.20 -9.85 14.33
N PHE A 9 17.77 -9.12 15.37
CA PHE A 9 16.60 -9.51 16.17
C PHE A 9 15.35 -9.70 15.31
N LEU A 10 15.05 -8.80 14.38
CA LEU A 10 13.89 -8.94 13.48
C LEU A 10 13.99 -10.20 12.61
N SER A 11 15.18 -10.52 12.09
CA SER A 11 15.41 -11.74 11.29
C SER A 11 15.25 -13.04 12.09
N GLU A 12 15.39 -12.97 13.42
CA GLU A 12 15.21 -14.12 14.30
C GLU A 12 13.72 -14.40 14.61
N ILE A 13 12.84 -13.40 14.47
CA ILE A 13 11.39 -13.55 14.76
C ILE A 13 10.73 -14.53 13.77
N SER A 14 11.05 -14.43 12.48
CA SER A 14 10.53 -15.37 11.49
C SER A 14 11.56 -15.62 10.39
N LYS A 15 11.78 -16.91 10.11
CA LYS A 15 12.65 -17.37 9.01
C LYS A 15 11.97 -17.38 7.65
N GLN A 16 10.64 -17.23 7.63
CA GLN A 16 9.82 -17.19 6.42
C GLN A 16 9.01 -15.90 6.38
N PRO A 17 8.67 -15.38 5.18
CA PRO A 17 7.72 -14.28 5.07
C PRO A 17 6.40 -14.63 5.74
N ILE A 18 5.83 -13.67 6.47
CA ILE A 18 4.48 -13.77 7.03
C ILE A 18 3.53 -13.14 6.01
N TYR A 19 2.59 -13.94 5.51
CA TYR A 19 1.58 -13.48 4.56
C TYR A 19 0.31 -13.15 5.34
N VAL A 20 0.00 -11.86 5.46
CA VAL A 20 -1.17 -11.35 6.21
C VAL A 20 -2.47 -11.59 5.44
N VAL A 21 -2.39 -11.62 4.11
CA VAL A 21 -3.51 -11.94 3.21
C VAL A 21 -3.25 -13.31 2.59
N GLU A 22 -4.21 -14.22 2.67
CA GLU A 22 -4.02 -15.57 2.14
C GLU A 22 -3.92 -15.54 0.61
N THR A 23 -2.88 -16.17 0.08
CA THR A 23 -2.63 -16.35 -1.35
C THR A 23 -2.33 -17.82 -1.63
N ASN A 24 -2.34 -18.23 -2.90
CA ASN A 24 -2.02 -19.59 -3.31
C ASN A 24 -0.52 -19.97 -3.16
N THR A 25 0.14 -19.53 -2.08
CA THR A 25 1.42 -20.00 -1.50
C THR A 25 2.74 -19.36 -1.95
N SER A 26 2.75 -18.18 -2.59
CA SER A 26 4.02 -17.50 -2.93
C SER A 26 4.00 -15.99 -2.75
N TYR A 27 5.13 -15.43 -2.31
CA TYR A 27 5.42 -13.99 -2.32
C TYR A 27 5.31 -13.38 -3.73
N ALA A 28 5.48 -14.19 -4.78
CA ALA A 28 5.27 -13.75 -6.17
C ALA A 28 3.83 -13.28 -6.44
N ASN A 29 2.87 -13.63 -5.58
CA ASN A 29 1.48 -13.20 -5.71
C ASN A 29 1.25 -11.80 -5.11
N TYR A 30 2.26 -11.19 -4.50
CA TYR A 30 2.21 -9.85 -3.92
C TYR A 30 2.89 -8.83 -4.83
N LEU A 31 2.16 -7.80 -5.22
CA LEU A 31 2.62 -6.72 -6.10
C LEU A 31 2.79 -5.41 -5.31
N PRO A 32 4.01 -4.85 -5.20
CA PRO A 32 4.17 -3.52 -4.65
C PRO A 32 3.50 -2.47 -5.56
N ILE A 33 2.77 -1.53 -4.98
CA ILE A 33 2.15 -0.41 -5.69
C ILE A 33 2.44 0.91 -4.98
N ASP A 34 2.62 1.97 -5.77
CA ASP A 34 2.88 3.33 -5.29
C ASP A 34 1.61 4.17 -5.40
N ILE A 35 1.06 4.61 -4.25
CA ILE A 35 -0.10 5.50 -4.18
C ILE A 35 0.32 6.94 -3.80
N SER A 36 1.62 7.25 -3.89
CA SER A 36 2.13 8.58 -3.61
C SER A 36 1.72 9.61 -4.66
N SER A 37 1.78 10.88 -4.28
CA SER A 37 1.57 12.04 -5.17
C SER A 37 2.56 12.11 -6.33
N SER A 38 3.65 11.33 -6.30
CA SER A 38 4.62 11.27 -7.38
C SER A 38 4.21 10.33 -8.51
N ASN A 39 3.27 9.41 -8.26
CA ASN A 39 2.76 8.50 -9.27
C ASN A 39 1.78 9.22 -10.22
N GLN A 40 2.27 9.55 -11.41
CA GLN A 40 1.49 10.26 -12.42
C GLN A 40 0.33 9.44 -13.00
N GLU A 41 0.35 8.11 -12.90
CA GLU A 41 -0.73 7.26 -13.39
C GLU A 41 -2.05 7.52 -12.64
N LEU A 42 -1.95 7.93 -11.36
CA LEU A 42 -3.10 8.24 -10.52
C LEU A 42 -3.88 9.48 -10.98
N ASN A 43 -3.30 10.30 -11.87
CA ASN A 43 -3.97 11.47 -12.45
C ASN A 43 -4.90 11.10 -13.62
N ALA A 44 -4.86 9.85 -14.10
CA ALA A 44 -5.65 9.41 -15.24
C ALA A 44 -7.13 9.14 -14.89
N PHE A 45 -7.46 9.06 -13.60
CA PHE A 45 -8.80 8.79 -13.10
C PHE A 45 -9.05 9.49 -11.76
N ASP A 46 -10.31 9.56 -11.33
CA ASP A 46 -10.61 10.05 -9.99
C ASP A 46 -10.25 8.98 -8.94
N ILE A 47 -9.10 9.14 -8.29
CA ILE A 47 -8.63 8.26 -7.22
C ILE A 47 -9.60 8.18 -6.02
N ASN A 48 -10.53 9.13 -5.90
CA ASN A 48 -11.53 9.11 -4.84
C ASN A 48 -12.72 8.20 -5.15
N ASN A 49 -12.90 7.81 -6.41
CA ASN A 49 -13.91 6.85 -6.82
C ASN A 49 -13.39 5.43 -6.52
N PRO A 50 -14.01 4.68 -5.58
CA PRO A 50 -13.54 3.35 -5.20
C PRO A 50 -13.56 2.35 -6.35
N GLU A 51 -14.51 2.45 -7.28
CA GLU A 51 -14.62 1.54 -8.43
C GLU A 51 -13.46 1.76 -9.40
N LEU A 52 -13.19 3.02 -9.76
CA LEU A 52 -12.06 3.37 -10.65
C LEU A 52 -10.72 3.03 -10.01
N PHE A 53 -10.59 3.26 -8.70
CA PHE A 53 -9.38 2.89 -7.97
C PHE A 53 -9.18 1.38 -7.96
N TRP A 54 -10.24 0.60 -7.71
CA TRP A 54 -10.18 -0.85 -7.78
C TRP A 54 -9.84 -1.36 -9.19
N ASP A 55 -10.42 -0.76 -10.23
CA ASP A 55 -10.11 -1.11 -11.63
C ASP A 55 -8.61 -0.89 -11.93
N TYR A 56 -8.03 0.22 -11.45
CA TYR A 56 -6.59 0.48 -11.54
C TYR A 56 -5.75 -0.59 -10.82
N ILE A 57 -6.10 -0.94 -9.58
CA ILE A 57 -5.41 -2.02 -8.84
C ILE A 57 -5.51 -3.34 -9.61
N LYS A 58 -6.72 -3.68 -10.08
CA LYS A 58 -6.99 -4.93 -10.77
C LYS A 58 -6.21 -5.03 -12.07
N GLU A 59 -6.12 -3.95 -12.86
CA GLU A 59 -5.32 -3.91 -14.08
C GLU A 59 -3.85 -4.24 -13.77
N LYS A 60 -3.30 -3.67 -12.70
CA LYS A 60 -1.92 -3.96 -12.25
C LYS A 60 -1.77 -5.43 -11.87
N LEU A 61 -2.68 -5.97 -11.06
CA LEU A 61 -2.65 -7.37 -10.64
C LEU A 61 -2.71 -8.32 -11.84
N ASP A 62 -3.64 -8.11 -12.75
CA ASP A 62 -3.81 -8.93 -13.96
C ASP A 62 -2.57 -8.86 -14.86
N LYS A 63 -1.98 -7.67 -15.03
CA LYS A 63 -0.77 -7.46 -15.83
C LYS A 63 0.45 -8.23 -15.29
N PHE A 64 0.60 -8.32 -13.98
CA PHE A 64 1.74 -8.96 -13.33
C PHE A 64 1.45 -10.40 -12.86
N GLY A 65 0.23 -10.89 -13.04
CA GLY A 65 -0.17 -12.23 -12.59
C GLY A 65 -0.16 -12.37 -11.07
N SER A 66 -0.48 -11.29 -10.35
CA SER A 66 -0.48 -11.23 -8.88
C SER A 66 -1.91 -11.27 -8.33
N GLU A 67 -2.04 -11.60 -7.04
CA GLU A 67 -3.34 -11.74 -6.36
C GLU A 67 -3.60 -10.61 -5.36
N VAL A 68 -2.53 -10.02 -4.78
CA VAL A 68 -2.59 -9.00 -3.74
C VAL A 68 -1.67 -7.85 -4.12
N ALA A 69 -2.16 -6.61 -4.12
CA ALA A 69 -1.31 -5.43 -4.20
C ALA A 69 -1.02 -4.95 -2.77
N TYR A 70 0.15 -4.40 -2.54
CA TYR A 70 0.52 -3.83 -1.25
C TYR A 70 1.39 -2.60 -1.40
N GLY A 71 1.38 -1.71 -0.42
CA GLY A 71 2.18 -0.49 -0.49
C GLY A 71 1.82 0.48 0.62
N GLY A 72 2.29 1.71 0.51
CA GLY A 72 1.81 2.79 1.38
C GLY A 72 2.77 3.35 2.40
N TYR A 73 3.70 2.56 2.94
CA TYR A 73 4.47 3.05 4.08
C TYR A 73 5.34 4.25 3.71
N LEU A 74 5.14 5.36 4.43
CA LEU A 74 5.79 6.66 4.21
C LEU A 74 5.48 7.32 2.87
N GLU A 75 4.42 6.93 2.19
CA GLU A 75 3.95 7.64 1.00
C GLU A 75 3.29 8.97 1.38
N VAL A 76 3.68 10.04 0.68
CA VAL A 76 2.94 11.31 0.67
C VAL A 76 1.78 11.13 -0.31
N ARG A 77 0.54 11.15 0.17
CA ARG A 77 -0.64 10.85 -0.65
C ARG A 77 -1.60 12.03 -0.80
N ASP A 78 -1.93 12.35 -2.04
CA ASP A 78 -2.90 13.40 -2.35
C ASP A 78 -4.35 13.03 -2.00
N ILE A 79 -4.66 11.73 -1.89
CA ILE A 79 -6.01 11.25 -1.54
C ILE A 79 -6.49 11.78 -0.17
N TYR A 80 -5.59 12.21 0.72
CA TYR A 80 -5.96 12.80 2.00
C TYR A 80 -6.47 14.24 1.89
N LYS A 81 -6.14 14.96 0.81
CA LYS A 81 -6.54 16.36 0.59
C LYS A 81 -8.05 16.54 0.49
N ARG A 82 -8.81 15.47 0.22
CA ARG A 82 -10.28 15.49 0.17
C ARG A 82 -10.93 15.73 1.54
N SER A 83 -10.22 15.46 2.63
CA SER A 83 -10.73 15.61 3.99
C SER A 83 -10.33 16.98 4.55
N GLY A 84 -11.31 17.77 4.96
CA GLY A 84 -11.06 19.04 5.67
C GLY A 84 -10.33 18.88 7.00
N HIS A 85 -10.22 17.65 7.54
CA HIS A 85 -9.42 17.36 8.74
C HIS A 85 -7.93 17.14 8.46
N PHE A 86 -7.57 16.80 7.22
CA PHE A 86 -6.19 16.47 6.83
C PHE A 86 -5.58 17.53 5.92
N PHE A 87 -6.42 18.22 5.15
CA PHE A 87 -6.03 19.35 4.33
C PHE A 87 -5.73 20.56 5.20
N GLU A 88 -4.54 21.14 5.02
CA GLU A 88 -4.12 22.39 5.65
C GLU A 88 -3.50 23.30 4.59
N SER A 89 -3.76 24.61 4.71
CA SER A 89 -3.16 25.60 3.79
C SER A 89 -1.67 25.80 4.02
N ASP A 90 -1.18 25.49 5.22
CA ASP A 90 0.24 25.41 5.56
C ASP A 90 0.76 23.99 5.28
N PRO A 91 1.62 23.79 4.26
CA PRO A 91 2.15 22.46 3.92
C PRO A 91 2.90 21.78 5.07
N LYS A 92 3.39 22.54 6.07
CA LYS A 92 4.07 21.97 7.25
C LYS A 92 3.11 21.35 8.25
N LYS A 93 1.81 21.63 8.14
CA LYS A 93 0.75 21.11 9.01
C LYS A 93 -0.13 20.08 8.31
N GLU A 94 0.01 19.94 7.00
CA GLU A 94 -0.72 18.98 6.20
C GLU A 94 -0.41 17.55 6.68
N ARG A 95 -1.47 16.76 6.85
CA ARG A 95 -1.37 15.36 7.30
C ARG A 95 -1.58 14.44 6.11
N ASN A 96 -0.54 14.29 5.30
CA ASN A 96 -0.60 13.53 4.05
C ASN A 96 0.33 12.32 3.98
N ILE A 97 1.11 12.05 5.04
CA ILE A 97 2.01 10.89 5.11
C ILE A 97 1.23 9.67 5.60
N HIS A 98 1.20 8.61 4.80
CA HIS A 98 0.62 7.32 5.20
C HIS A 98 1.60 6.55 6.10
N LEU A 99 1.17 6.26 7.33
CA LEU A 99 1.99 5.55 8.33
C LEU A 99 1.64 4.05 8.44
N GLY A 100 0.74 3.56 7.59
CA GLY A 100 0.36 2.15 7.50
C GLY A 100 1.02 1.43 6.32
N VAL A 101 0.61 0.17 6.14
CA VAL A 101 0.76 -0.56 4.90
C VAL A 101 -0.64 -1.02 4.52
N ASP A 102 -1.04 -0.74 3.30
CA ASP A 102 -2.32 -1.17 2.76
C ASP A 102 -2.13 -2.44 1.93
N PHE A 103 -3.16 -3.28 1.94
CA PHE A 103 -3.25 -4.46 1.10
C PHE A 103 -4.57 -4.40 0.32
N TRP A 104 -4.51 -4.60 -0.99
CA TRP A 104 -5.66 -4.63 -1.87
C TRP A 104 -5.76 -6.01 -2.52
N CYS A 105 -6.91 -6.66 -2.33
CA CYS A 105 -7.18 -8.01 -2.80
C CYS A 105 -8.68 -8.14 -3.07
N LYS A 106 -9.09 -9.27 -3.65
CA LYS A 106 -10.51 -9.54 -3.88
C LYS A 106 -11.26 -9.58 -2.53
N GLU A 107 -12.52 -9.15 -2.54
CA GLU A 107 -13.38 -9.32 -1.37
C GLU A 107 -13.42 -10.79 -0.93
N GLN A 108 -13.63 -11.00 0.38
CA GLN A 108 -13.65 -12.34 0.99
C GLN A 108 -12.32 -13.13 0.92
N THR A 109 -11.21 -12.49 0.54
CA THR A 109 -9.88 -13.10 0.70
C THR A 109 -9.58 -13.24 2.20
N PRO A 110 -9.22 -14.42 2.71
CA PRO A 110 -8.93 -14.61 4.12
C PRO A 110 -7.73 -13.78 4.61
N VAL A 111 -7.78 -13.39 5.89
CA VAL A 111 -6.72 -12.68 6.60
C VAL A 111 -6.27 -13.57 7.76
N SER A 112 -4.96 -13.70 7.94
CA SER A 112 -4.30 -14.65 8.87
C SER A 112 -3.85 -14.02 10.19
#